data_AF-A0A968V256-F1
#
_entry.id   AF-A0A968V256-F1
#
_cell.length_a   1.000
_cell.length_b   1.000
_cell.length_c   1.000
_cell.angle_alpha   90.00
_cell.angle_beta   90.00
_cell.angle_gamma   90.00
#
_symmetry.space_group_name_H-M   'P 1'
#
loop_
_entity.id
_entity.type
_entity.pdbx_description
1 polymer ?
#
loop_
_entity_poly.entity_id
_entity_poly.type
_entity_poly.pdbx_seq_one_letter_code
_entity_poly.pdbx_strand_id
1 'polypeptide(L)'
;WHPGWVETPQPEWGQIVQELIKRESWIMDGNYSGTLDIRLLAADTIIFLDFPGFLCLWRVIKRFWQYRGKTRPDMGSNCPERLDWEFLKWVWTYPQRRRSAILEKLCQVATEKKVIILRSPSAVKQFFAGYFPIGSY
;
A
#
# COMPACT_ATOMS: atom_id res chain seq x y z
N TRP A 1 10.63 -3.59 8.01
CA TRP A 1 10.36 -4.15 9.34
C TRP A 1 11.22 -5.39 9.52
N HIS A 2 12.05 -5.41 10.56
CA HIS A 2 12.74 -6.61 11.03
C HIS A 2 11.78 -7.44 11.90
N PRO A 3 12.14 -8.69 12.25
CA PRO A 3 11.34 -9.55 13.12
C PRO A 3 10.86 -8.82 14.38
N GLY A 4 9.63 -9.08 14.80
CA GLY A 4 9.04 -8.47 15.99
C GLY A 4 8.47 -7.06 15.81
N TRP A 5 8.23 -6.61 14.58
CA TRP A 5 7.76 -5.25 14.24
C TRP A 5 8.79 -4.16 14.57
N VAL A 6 10.07 -4.41 14.32
CA VAL A 6 11.11 -3.40 14.47
C VAL A 6 11.24 -2.59 13.18
N GLU A 7 11.00 -1.28 13.26
CA GLU A 7 11.07 -0.39 12.09
C GLU A 7 12.52 -0.27 11.61
N THR A 8 12.71 -0.24 10.30
CA THR A 8 14.01 0.13 9.73
C THR A 8 14.18 1.64 9.91
N PRO A 9 15.30 2.14 10.45
CA PRO A 9 15.53 3.57 10.62
C PRO A 9 15.27 4.38 9.35
N GLN A 10 14.64 5.55 9.49
CA GLN A 10 14.21 6.37 8.34
C GLN A 10 15.35 6.69 7.33
N PRO A 11 16.58 7.06 7.76
CA PRO A 11 17.68 7.29 6.82
C PRO A 11 18.08 6.04 6.02
N GLU A 12 18.15 4.90 6.71
CA GLU A 12 18.48 3.60 6.11
C GLU A 12 17.38 3.17 5.13
N TRP A 13 16.12 3.32 5.52
CA TRP A 13 14.99 3.01 4.64
C TRP A 13 14.97 3.89 3.39
N GLY A 14 15.29 5.17 3.52
CA GLY A 14 15.43 6.08 2.38
C GLY A 14 16.49 5.60 1.40
N GLN A 15 17.67 5.20 1.88
CA GLN A 15 18.74 4.64 1.05
C GLN A 15 18.32 3.34 0.36
N ILE A 16 17.66 2.44 1.08
CA ILE A 16 17.14 1.19 0.50
C ILE A 16 16.20 1.49 -0.66
N VAL A 17 15.22 2.39 -0.47
CA VAL A 17 14.29 2.73 -1.55
C VAL A 17 15.01 3.36 -2.73
N GLN A 18 15.98 4.24 -2.51
CA GLN A 18 16.79 4.87 -3.57
C GLN A 18 17.54 3.84 -4.43
N GLU A 19 18.06 2.76 -3.82
CA GLU A 19 18.70 1.69 -4.60
C GLU A 19 17.68 0.79 -5.30
N LEU A 20 16.54 0.51 -4.67
CA LEU A 20 15.52 -0.33 -5.26
C LEU A 20 14.88 0.31 -6.50
N ILE A 21 14.65 1.63 -6.51
CA ILE A 21 14.04 2.32 -7.67
C ILE A 21 14.93 2.34 -8.91
N LYS A 22 16.24 2.10 -8.77
CA LYS A 22 17.20 2.05 -9.89
C LYS A 22 17.17 0.73 -10.66
N ARG A 23 16.48 -0.29 -10.12
CA ARG A 23 16.36 -1.58 -10.79
C ARG A 23 15.53 -1.44 -12.07
N GLU A 24 15.80 -2.31 -13.04
CA GLU A 24 15.10 -2.32 -14.34
C GLU A 24 13.58 -2.49 -14.19
N SER A 25 13.15 -3.33 -13.24
CA SER A 25 11.74 -3.54 -12.93
C SER A 25 11.54 -3.77 -11.43
N TRP A 26 10.44 -3.24 -10.90
CA TRP A 26 10.08 -3.38 -9.50
C TRP A 26 8.60 -3.12 -9.27
N ILE A 27 8.08 -3.66 -8.16
CA ILE A 27 6.79 -3.29 -7.59
C ILE A 27 7.06 -2.91 -6.13
N MET A 28 6.57 -1.75 -5.71
CA MET A 28 6.64 -1.32 -4.32
C MET A 28 5.24 -1.01 -3.81
N ASP A 29 4.74 -1.84 -2.92
CA ASP A 29 3.53 -1.57 -2.17
C ASP A 29 3.84 -0.86 -0.84
N GLY A 30 2.86 -0.14 -0.32
CA GLY A 30 2.98 0.51 0.98
C GLY A 30 2.76 2.02 0.95
N ASN A 31 2.38 2.52 2.12
CA ASN A 31 1.87 3.87 2.36
C ASN A 31 2.88 4.76 3.12
N TYR A 32 4.16 4.40 3.10
CA TYR A 32 5.23 5.17 3.75
C TYR A 32 5.37 6.55 3.08
N SER A 33 4.96 7.59 3.80
CA SER A 33 4.96 8.97 3.28
C SER A 33 6.36 9.52 3.07
N GLY A 34 7.33 9.10 3.89
CA GLY A 34 8.72 9.59 3.81
C GLY A 34 9.42 9.26 2.49
N THR A 35 8.99 8.22 1.78
CA THR A 35 9.55 7.79 0.49
C THR A 35 8.51 7.80 -0.63
N LEU A 36 7.36 8.43 -0.43
CA LEU A 36 6.30 8.46 -1.45
C LEU A 36 6.77 9.22 -2.70
N ASP A 37 7.36 10.41 -2.53
CA ASP A 37 7.68 11.30 -3.65
C ASP A 37 8.71 10.69 -4.60
N ILE A 38 9.77 10.07 -4.07
CA ILE A 38 10.78 9.41 -4.89
C ILE A 38 10.22 8.21 -5.66
N ARG A 39 9.24 7.50 -5.08
CA ARG A 39 8.55 6.38 -5.76
C ARG A 39 7.62 6.87 -6.85
N LEU A 40 6.88 7.96 -6.61
CA LEU A 40 5.98 8.56 -7.62
C LEU A 40 6.76 9.07 -8.84
N LEU A 41 7.93 9.68 -8.61
CA LEU A 41 8.79 10.17 -9.69
C LEU A 41 9.46 9.03 -10.48
N ALA A 42 9.85 7.94 -9.80
CA ALA A 42 10.53 6.82 -10.44
C ALA A 42 9.57 5.84 -11.16
N ALA A 43 8.36 5.64 -10.65
CA ALA A 43 7.40 4.70 -11.24
C ALA A 43 6.99 5.12 -12.66
N ASP A 44 6.74 4.15 -13.54
CA ASP A 44 6.00 4.35 -14.79
C ASP A 44 4.48 4.27 -14.55
N THR A 45 4.06 3.41 -13.62
CA THR A 45 2.65 3.12 -13.32
C THR A 45 2.38 3.19 -11.82
N ILE A 46 1.33 3.92 -11.44
CA ILE A 46 0.91 4.11 -10.06
C ILE A 46 -0.53 3.64 -9.91
N ILE A 47 -0.76 2.66 -9.03
CA ILE A 47 -2.09 2.15 -8.71
C ILE A 47 -2.45 2.59 -7.29
N PHE A 48 -3.47 3.42 -7.15
CA PHE A 48 -3.96 3.89 -5.86
C PHE A 48 -5.31 3.25 -5.51
N LEU A 49 -5.34 2.51 -4.40
CA LEU A 49 -6.55 1.87 -3.88
C LEU A 49 -7.30 2.83 -2.94
N ASP A 50 -8.21 3.62 -3.51
CA ASP A 50 -9.00 4.65 -2.81
C ASP A 50 -10.31 4.07 -2.27
N PHE A 51 -10.22 3.06 -1.40
CA PHE A 51 -11.39 2.40 -0.81
C PHE A 51 -12.01 3.21 0.34
N PRO A 52 -13.32 3.04 0.59
CA PRO A 52 -13.97 3.63 1.76
C PRO A 52 -13.33 3.17 3.08
N GLY A 53 -13.14 4.10 4.02
CA GLY A 53 -12.46 3.82 5.30
C GLY A 53 -13.13 2.70 6.12
N PHE A 54 -14.46 2.61 6.11
CA PHE A 54 -15.19 1.53 6.80
C PHE A 54 -14.86 0.14 6.22
N LEU A 55 -14.65 0.04 4.90
CA LEU A 55 -14.29 -1.21 4.25
C LEU A 55 -12.87 -1.62 4.63
N CYS A 56 -11.93 -0.66 4.67
CA CYS A 56 -10.57 -0.89 5.14
C CYS A 56 -10.56 -1.35 6.60
N LEU A 57 -11.33 -0.70 7.46
CA LEU A 57 -11.45 -1.04 8.88
C LEU A 57 -12.00 -2.46 9.08
N TRP A 58 -13.10 -2.80 8.40
CA TRP A 58 -13.68 -4.14 8.41
C TRP A 58 -12.67 -5.21 7.99
N ARG A 59 -11.91 -4.95 6.91
CA ARG A 59 -10.89 -5.88 6.41
C ARG A 59 -9.73 -6.07 7.38
N VAL A 60 -9.30 -4.99 8.04
CA VAL A 60 -8.28 -5.05 9.10
C VAL A 60 -8.76 -5.94 10.26
N ILE A 61 -9.99 -5.71 10.74
CA ILE A 61 -10.57 -6.51 11.83
C ILE A 61 -10.70 -7.98 11.42
N LYS A 62 -11.27 -8.25 10.23
CA LYS A 62 -11.41 -9.61 9.69
C LYS A 62 -10.05 -10.33 9.62
N ARG A 63 -9.03 -9.65 9.12
CA ARG A 63 -7.66 -10.19 9.01
C ARG A 63 -7.07 -10.47 10.39
N PHE A 64 -7.26 -9.57 11.35
CA PHE A 64 -6.81 -9.78 12.73
C PHE A 64 -7.39 -11.07 13.33
N TRP A 65 -8.69 -11.29 13.18
CA TRP A 65 -9.32 -12.52 13.66
C TRP A 65 -8.80 -13.78 12.96
N GLN A 66 -8.59 -13.71 11.65
CA GLN A 66 -8.09 -14.83 10.85
C GLN A 66 -6.65 -15.23 11.23
N TYR A 67 -5.79 -14.26 11.54
CA TYR A 67 -4.35 -14.47 11.80
C TYR A 67 -3.96 -14.22 13.25
N ARG A 68 -4.93 -14.24 14.18
CA ARG A 68 -4.67 -13.95 15.59
C ARG A 68 -3.59 -14.89 16.15
N GLY A 69 -2.52 -14.31 16.68
CA GLY A 69 -1.38 -15.04 17.24
C GLY A 69 -0.47 -15.71 16.20
N LYS A 70 -0.66 -15.42 14.90
CA LYS A 70 0.13 -15.97 13.79
C LYS A 70 0.77 -14.83 12.99
N THR A 71 1.91 -15.12 12.37
CA THR A 71 2.47 -14.25 11.33
C THR A 71 1.75 -14.54 10.02
N ARG A 72 1.38 -13.52 9.26
CA ARG A 72 0.75 -13.74 7.95
C ARG A 72 1.75 -14.30 6.94
N PRO A 73 1.33 -15.10 5.94
CA PRO A 73 2.24 -15.64 4.93
C PRO A 73 2.96 -14.58 4.11
N ASP A 74 2.35 -13.41 3.94
CA ASP A 74 2.86 -12.26 3.18
C ASP A 74 3.70 -11.28 4.03
N MET A 75 3.96 -11.61 5.30
CA MET A 75 4.71 -10.77 6.23
C MET A 75 6.10 -11.32 6.55
N GLY A 76 6.99 -10.43 6.97
CA GLY A 76 8.30 -10.81 7.50
C GLY A 76 8.18 -11.77 8.69
N SER A 77 9.17 -12.64 8.85
CA SER A 77 9.18 -13.68 9.88
C SER A 77 9.01 -13.11 11.30
N ASN A 78 8.24 -13.81 12.14
CA ASN A 78 8.01 -13.47 13.54
C ASN A 78 7.40 -12.07 13.76
N CYS A 79 6.46 -11.70 12.90
CA CYS A 79 5.61 -10.51 13.05
C CYS A 79 4.17 -10.98 13.29
N PRO A 80 3.84 -11.43 14.52
CA PRO A 80 2.47 -11.86 14.83
C PRO A 80 1.52 -10.69 14.62
N GLU A 81 0.33 -10.96 14.06
CA GLU A 81 -0.66 -9.91 13.81
C GLU A 81 -1.02 -9.22 15.13
N ARG A 82 -0.87 -7.89 15.15
CA ARG A 82 -1.24 -7.02 16.27
C ARG A 82 -2.36 -6.10 15.83
N LEU A 83 -3.30 -5.83 16.73
CA LEU A 83 -4.32 -4.84 16.53
C LEU A 83 -4.40 -3.99 17.79
N ASP A 84 -3.90 -2.77 17.66
CA ASP A 84 -4.01 -1.75 18.69
C ASP A 84 -4.97 -0.64 18.27
N TRP A 85 -5.40 0.12 19.26
CA TRP A 85 -6.34 1.22 19.06
C TRP A 85 -5.76 2.35 18.21
N GLU A 86 -4.46 2.60 18.32
CA GLU A 86 -3.79 3.66 17.57
C GLU A 86 -3.82 3.37 16.07
N PHE A 87 -3.57 2.12 15.69
CA PHE A 87 -3.65 1.63 14.32
C PHE A 87 -5.08 1.70 13.78
N LEU A 88 -6.09 1.25 14.56
CA LEU A 88 -7.49 1.36 14.15
C LEU A 88 -7.93 2.81 13.94
N LYS A 89 -7.54 3.70 14.86
CA LYS A 89 -7.79 5.14 14.75
C LYS A 89 -7.08 5.73 13.53
N TRP A 90 -5.86 5.30 13.25
CA TRP A 90 -5.10 5.71 12.07
C TRP A 90 -5.82 5.28 10.78
N VAL A 91 -6.27 4.02 10.68
CA VAL A 91 -7.05 3.52 9.52
C VAL A 91 -8.32 4.33 9.32
N TRP A 92 -9.06 4.60 10.40
CA TRP A 92 -10.32 5.34 10.35
C TRP A 92 -10.13 6.80 9.92
N THR A 93 -9.06 7.45 10.40
CA THR A 93 -8.77 8.87 10.13
C THR A 93 -7.94 9.11 8.87
N TYR A 94 -7.47 8.06 8.21
CA TYR A 94 -6.63 8.14 7.02
C TYR A 94 -7.28 8.93 5.88
N PRO A 95 -8.57 8.68 5.51
CA PRO A 95 -9.21 9.43 4.42
C PRO A 95 -9.24 10.94 4.68
N GLN A 96 -9.46 11.36 5.92
CA GLN A 96 -9.52 12.78 6.29
C GLN A 96 -8.13 13.43 6.32
N ARG A 97 -7.10 12.69 6.72
CA ARG A 97 -5.76 13.25 6.97
C ARG A 97 -4.80 13.15 5.79
N ARG A 98 -4.94 12.14 4.94
CA ARG A 98 -3.89 11.79 3.95
C ARG A 98 -4.41 11.73 2.52
N ARG A 99 -5.67 11.37 2.32
CA ARG A 99 -6.23 11.13 0.97
C ARG A 99 -6.06 12.33 0.04
N SER A 100 -6.44 13.53 0.47
CA SER A 100 -6.38 14.73 -0.37
C SER A 100 -4.95 15.03 -0.82
N ALA A 101 -3.98 15.00 0.10
CA ALA A 101 -2.57 15.22 -0.23
C ALA A 101 -2.01 14.16 -1.19
N ILE A 102 -2.45 12.90 -1.06
CA ILE A 102 -2.05 11.84 -2.00
C ILE A 102 -2.65 12.11 -3.38
N LEU A 103 -3.95 12.42 -3.45
CA LEU A 103 -4.62 12.71 -4.73
C LEU A 103 -4.00 13.92 -5.44
N GLU A 104 -3.59 14.94 -4.70
CA GLU A 104 -2.88 16.09 -5.24
C GLU A 104 -1.54 15.69 -5.86
N LYS A 105 -0.72 14.92 -5.14
CA LYS A 105 0.56 14.40 -5.66
C LYS A 105 0.36 13.51 -6.89
N LEU A 106 -0.68 12.67 -6.88
CA LEU A 106 -1.03 11.84 -8.03
C LEU A 106 -1.44 12.68 -9.24
N CYS A 107 -2.18 13.77 -9.03
CA CYS A 107 -2.57 14.70 -10.09
C CYS A 107 -1.33 15.35 -10.73
N GLN A 108 -0.36 15.77 -9.92
CA GLN A 108 0.88 16.41 -10.38
C GLN A 108 1.70 15.52 -11.32
N VAL A 109 1.69 14.20 -11.12
CA VAL A 109 2.46 13.26 -11.95
C VAL A 109 1.62 12.60 -13.05
N ALA A 110 0.30 12.81 -13.08
CA ALA A 110 -0.61 12.13 -14.00
C ALA A 110 -0.41 12.50 -15.48
N THR A 111 0.29 13.61 -15.77
CA THR A 111 0.65 14.01 -17.14
C THR A 111 1.76 13.15 -17.73
N GLU A 112 2.65 12.62 -16.89
CA GLU A 112 3.84 11.87 -17.31
C GLU A 112 3.75 10.39 -16.96
N LYS A 113 2.95 10.05 -15.94
CA LYS A 113 2.87 8.69 -15.37
C LYS A 113 1.49 8.11 -15.58
N LYS A 114 1.41 6.78 -15.71
CA LYS A 114 0.13 6.07 -15.77
C LYS A 114 -0.46 5.96 -14.36
N VAL A 115 -1.41 6.84 -14.04
CA VAL A 115 -2.09 6.84 -12.73
C VAL A 115 -3.45 6.15 -12.83
N ILE A 116 -3.67 5.13 -12.00
CA ILE A 116 -4.92 4.36 -11.92
C ILE A 116 -5.48 4.46 -10.50
N ILE A 117 -6.71 4.92 -10.36
CA ILE A 117 -7.39 5.04 -9.06
C ILE A 117 -8.55 4.03 -8.99
N LEU A 118 -8.45 3.07 -8.07
CA LEU A 118 -9.45 2.01 -7.89
C LEU A 118 -10.22 2.25 -6.60
N ARG A 119 -11.51 2.58 -6.72
CA ARG A 119 -12.36 2.98 -5.58
C ARG A 119 -13.20 1.85 -4.97
N SER A 120 -13.23 0.68 -5.61
CA SER A 120 -14.05 -0.44 -5.13
C SER A 120 -13.41 -1.79 -5.46
N PRO A 121 -13.79 -2.87 -4.76
CA PRO A 121 -13.36 -4.22 -5.11
C PRO A 121 -13.80 -4.64 -6.51
N SER A 122 -14.94 -4.13 -7.00
CA SER A 122 -15.40 -4.37 -8.37
C SER A 122 -14.46 -3.71 -9.39
N ALA A 123 -14.04 -2.46 -9.14
CA ALA A 123 -13.08 -1.77 -10.00
C ALA A 123 -11.74 -2.51 -10.07
N VAL A 124 -11.28 -3.10 -8.96
CA VAL A 124 -10.10 -3.98 -8.95
C VAL A 124 -10.31 -5.19 -9.84
N LYS A 125 -11.44 -5.91 -9.70
CA LYS A 125 -11.73 -7.08 -10.54
C LYS A 125 -11.79 -6.72 -12.03
N GLN A 126 -12.44 -5.61 -12.38
CA GLN A 126 -12.52 -5.13 -13.75
C GLN A 126 -11.15 -4.77 -14.31
N PHE A 127 -10.31 -4.11 -13.50
CA PHE A 127 -8.93 -3.82 -13.86
C PHE A 127 -8.17 -5.10 -14.20
N PHE A 128 -8.20 -6.12 -13.33
CA PHE A 128 -7.52 -7.40 -13.58
C PHE A 128 -8.05 -8.14 -14.81
N ALA A 129 -9.37 -8.16 -15.02
CA ALA A 129 -9.99 -8.82 -16.17
C ALA A 129 -9.50 -8.26 -17.52
N GLY A 130 -9.10 -6.98 -17.56
CA GLY A 130 -8.51 -6.36 -18.73
C GLY A 130 -7.08 -6.83 -19.07
N TYR A 131 -6.35 -7.41 -18.11
CA TYR A 131 -4.98 -7.92 -18.30
C TYR A 131 -4.91 -9.45 -18.33
N PHE A 132 -5.86 -10.12 -17.68
CA PHE A 132 -5.96 -11.58 -17.60
C PHE A 132 -7.39 -12.00 -17.93
N PRO A 133 -7.75 -12.13 -19.23
CA PRO A 133 -9.06 -12.64 -19.61
C PRO A 133 -9.28 -14.04 -18.99
N ILE A 134 -10.53 -14.33 -18.63
CA ILE A 134 -10.91 -15.58 -17.99
C ILE A 134 -10.49 -16.75 -18.91
N GLY A 135 -9.56 -17.59 -18.44
CA GLY A 135 -8.99 -18.72 -19.21
C GLY A 135 -7.45 -18.77 -19.28
N SER A 136 -6.73 -17.79 -18.71
CA SER A 136 -5.26 -17.73 -18.77
C SER A 136 -4.47 -18.60 -17.78
N TYR A 137 -5.05 -19.68 -17.24
CA TYR A 137 -4.35 -20.66 -16.40
C TYR A 137 -4.72 -22.09 -16.80
#